data_AF-A0A954LPT7-F1
#
_entry.id   AF-A0A954LPT7-F1
#
_cell.length_a   1.000
_cell.length_b   1.000
_cell.length_c   1.000
_cell.angle_alpha   90.00
_cell.angle_beta   90.00
_cell.angle_gamma   90.00
#
_symmetry.space_group_name_H-M   'P 1'
#
loop_
_entity.id
_entity.type
_entity.pdbx_description
1 polymer ?
#
loop_
_entity_poly.entity_id
_entity_poly.type
_entity_poly.pdbx_seq_one_letter_code
_entity_poly.pdbx_strand_id
1 'polypeptide(L)'
;DFTSGTDFQLAVVSEDLAIAARREYPLAKITVIDSIESFFNQDSQYDGLVIAAEEGAAWNILHPEYATIVPTPILNRPIGLAARLNDPGWVAFLNGWLEFERVDGSLDRLRHFWIEGGGTKVKKPRWCVLRDVLHWLPESP
;
A
#
# COMPACT_ATOMS: atom_id res chain seq x y z
N ASP A 1 4.12 -26.64 -19.82
CA ASP A 1 5.49 -26.35 -20.28
C ASP A 1 5.74 -24.85 -20.28
N PHE A 2 6.38 -24.33 -19.22
CA PHE A 2 6.81 -22.92 -19.07
C PHE A 2 8.35 -22.83 -18.95
N THR A 3 9.07 -23.67 -19.69
CA THR A 3 10.54 -23.82 -19.59
C THR A 3 11.30 -23.16 -20.75
N SER A 4 10.75 -22.08 -21.33
CA SER A 4 11.45 -21.21 -22.27
C SER A 4 11.56 -19.84 -21.61
N GLY A 5 12.79 -19.45 -21.23
CA GLY A 5 13.09 -18.24 -20.48
C GLY A 5 12.58 -16.98 -21.15
N THR A 6 11.52 -16.41 -20.60
CA THR A 6 11.26 -14.97 -20.69
C THR A 6 12.16 -14.29 -19.66
N ASP A 7 12.95 -13.30 -20.10
CA ASP A 7 13.70 -12.38 -19.22
C ASP A 7 12.69 -11.54 -18.41
N PHE A 8 12.06 -12.14 -17.40
CA PHE A 8 11.04 -11.50 -16.59
C PHE A 8 11.71 -10.49 -15.67
N GLN A 9 11.47 -9.19 -15.92
CA GLN A 9 12.11 -8.09 -15.20
C GLN A 9 11.16 -7.54 -14.14
N LEU A 10 11.51 -7.73 -12.87
CA LEU A 10 10.77 -7.19 -11.74
C LEU A 10 11.52 -6.02 -11.11
N ALA A 11 10.79 -4.95 -10.84
CA ALA A 11 11.28 -3.81 -10.08
C ALA A 11 11.01 -3.98 -8.57
N VAL A 12 11.89 -3.41 -7.75
CA VAL A 12 11.76 -3.28 -6.29
C VAL A 12 12.28 -1.91 -5.86
N VAL A 13 11.80 -1.37 -4.75
CA VAL A 13 12.18 -0.03 -4.26
C VAL A 13 13.17 -0.04 -3.09
N SER A 14 13.56 -1.23 -2.61
CA SER A 14 14.54 -1.34 -1.53
C SER A 14 15.40 -2.59 -1.67
N GLU A 15 16.64 -2.53 -1.21
CA GLU A 15 17.57 -3.67 -1.24
C GLU A 15 17.06 -4.86 -0.42
N ASP A 16 16.45 -4.61 0.74
CA ASP A 16 15.87 -5.68 1.56
C ASP A 16 14.79 -6.48 0.80
N LEU A 17 13.94 -5.78 0.04
CA LEU A 17 12.94 -6.42 -0.82
C LEU A 17 13.61 -7.13 -1.99
N ALA A 18 14.68 -6.56 -2.56
CA ALA A 18 15.45 -7.19 -3.61
C ALA A 18 16.03 -8.54 -3.18
N ILE A 19 16.60 -8.61 -1.97
CA ILE A 19 17.16 -9.85 -1.40
C ILE A 19 16.07 -10.90 -1.27
N ALA A 20 14.91 -10.55 -0.72
CA ALA A 20 13.78 -11.46 -0.60
C ALA A 20 13.26 -11.90 -1.98
N ALA A 21 13.05 -10.97 -2.90
CA ALA A 21 12.54 -11.25 -4.25
C ALA A 21 13.48 -12.17 -5.04
N ARG A 22 14.80 -11.95 -4.97
CA ARG A 22 15.80 -12.81 -5.63
C ARG A 22 15.80 -14.24 -5.07
N ARG A 23 15.50 -14.40 -3.78
CA ARG A 23 15.41 -15.71 -3.13
C ARG A 23 14.16 -16.48 -3.57
N GLU A 24 13.00 -15.80 -3.62
CA GLU A 24 11.73 -16.44 -3.97
C GLU A 24 11.54 -16.61 -5.49
N TYR A 25 12.11 -15.72 -6.30
CA TYR A 25 11.98 -15.72 -7.76
C TYR A 25 13.36 -15.75 -8.46
N PRO A 26 14.10 -16.86 -8.36
CA PRO A 26 15.48 -16.96 -8.87
C PRO A 26 15.59 -16.86 -10.40
N LEU A 27 14.48 -17.04 -11.12
CA LEU A 27 14.41 -16.92 -12.58
C LEU A 27 14.09 -15.50 -13.05
N ALA A 28 13.66 -14.61 -12.15
CA ALA A 28 13.34 -13.23 -12.49
C ALA A 28 14.57 -12.33 -12.29
N LYS A 29 14.76 -11.39 -13.21
CA LYS A 29 15.77 -10.34 -13.06
C LYS A 29 15.21 -9.23 -12.17
N ILE A 30 15.78 -9.10 -10.97
CA ILE A 30 15.34 -8.12 -9.97
C ILE A 30 16.21 -6.85 -10.04
N THR A 31 15.59 -5.73 -10.39
CA THR A 31 16.24 -4.41 -10.46
C THR A 31 15.70 -3.49 -9.35
N VAL A 32 16.61 -2.87 -8.60
CA VAL A 32 16.25 -1.83 -7.62
C VAL A 32 16.06 -0.51 -8.37
N ILE A 33 14.94 0.16 -8.13
CA ILE A 33 14.60 1.46 -8.71
C ILE A 33 14.46 2.52 -7.60
N ASP A 34 14.60 3.78 -7.96
CA ASP A 34 14.69 4.90 -7.02
C ASP A 34 13.36 5.21 -6.32
N SER A 35 12.22 4.92 -6.95
CA SER A 35 10.89 5.18 -6.39
C SER A 35 9.80 4.31 -7.03
N ILE A 36 8.65 4.18 -6.37
CA ILE A 36 7.49 3.45 -6.92
C ILE A 36 6.98 4.15 -8.19
N GLU A 37 6.93 5.48 -8.19
CA GLU A 37 6.50 6.30 -9.33
C GLU A 37 7.31 6.00 -10.60
N SER A 38 8.61 5.72 -10.42
CA SER A 38 9.51 5.42 -11.53
C SER A 38 9.10 4.16 -12.31
N PHE A 39 8.40 3.22 -11.67
CA PHE A 39 7.84 2.04 -12.32
C PHE A 39 6.69 2.37 -13.27
N PHE A 40 5.88 3.39 -12.96
CA PHE A 40 4.69 3.76 -13.71
C PHE A 40 4.95 4.75 -14.86
N ASN A 41 6.20 5.14 -15.09
CA ASN A 41 6.56 5.97 -16.24
C ASN A 41 6.39 5.17 -17.55
N GLN A 42 5.92 5.84 -18.61
CA GLN A 42 5.56 5.19 -19.90
C GLN A 42 6.71 4.44 -20.58
N ASP A 43 7.97 4.73 -20.23
CA ASP A 43 9.18 4.07 -20.74
C ASP A 43 9.69 2.94 -19.82
N SER A 44 8.88 2.48 -18.87
CA SER A 44 9.27 1.42 -17.93
C SER A 44 9.45 0.08 -18.64
N GLN A 45 10.65 -0.51 -18.51
CA GLN A 45 11.03 -1.79 -19.10
C GLN A 45 10.66 -3.01 -18.25
N TYR A 46 9.91 -2.81 -17.17
CA TYR A 46 9.64 -3.84 -16.15
C TYR A 46 8.28 -4.50 -16.39
N ASP A 47 8.23 -5.81 -16.21
CA ASP A 47 6.99 -6.59 -16.31
C ASP A 47 6.13 -6.49 -15.05
N GLY A 48 6.73 -6.10 -13.91
CA GLY A 48 6.03 -6.00 -12.65
C GLY A 48 6.82 -5.29 -11.56
N LEU A 49 6.11 -4.91 -10.50
CA LEU A 49 6.64 -4.25 -9.32
C LEU A 49 6.35 -5.08 -8.08
N VAL A 50 7.38 -5.35 -7.28
CA VAL A 50 7.25 -6.08 -6.01
C VAL A 50 7.22 -5.09 -4.85
N ILE A 51 6.03 -4.89 -4.30
CA ILE A 51 5.72 -3.99 -3.17
C ILE A 51 4.68 -4.63 -2.25
N ALA A 52 4.33 -3.96 -1.15
CA ALA A 52 3.23 -4.40 -0.29
C ALA A 52 1.90 -4.39 -1.06
N ALA A 53 1.03 -5.37 -0.79
CA ALA A 53 -0.24 -5.50 -1.49
C ALA A 53 -1.14 -4.28 -1.25
N GLU A 54 -1.08 -3.72 -0.04
CA GLU A 54 -1.79 -2.51 0.36
C GLU A 54 -1.33 -1.28 -0.44
N GLU A 55 -0.01 -1.15 -0.65
CA GLU A 55 0.55 -0.09 -1.49
C GLU A 55 0.13 -0.27 -2.94
N GLY A 56 0.20 -1.49 -3.48
CA GLY A 56 -0.24 -1.80 -4.84
C GLY A 56 -1.72 -1.47 -5.05
N ALA A 57 -2.58 -1.83 -4.11
CA ALA A 57 -4.00 -1.50 -4.17
C ALA A 57 -4.26 0.01 -4.20
N ALA A 58 -3.47 0.80 -3.45
CA ALA A 58 -3.55 2.25 -3.50
C ALA A 58 -3.08 2.81 -4.86
N TRP A 59 -1.99 2.29 -5.43
CA TRP A 59 -1.47 2.74 -6.72
C TRP A 59 -2.39 2.39 -7.89
N ASN A 60 -3.13 1.27 -7.85
CA ASN A 60 -4.10 0.93 -8.90
C ASN A 60 -5.25 1.95 -9.01
N ILE A 61 -5.50 2.77 -7.97
CA ILE A 61 -6.47 3.87 -8.06
C ILE A 61 -5.98 4.93 -9.07
N LEU A 62 -4.67 5.18 -9.10
CA LEU A 62 -4.03 6.13 -10.01
C LEU A 62 -3.66 5.51 -11.36
N HIS A 63 -3.35 4.21 -11.37
CA HIS A 63 -2.92 3.44 -12.53
C HIS A 63 -3.83 2.22 -12.75
N PRO A 64 -5.10 2.44 -13.18
CA PRO A 64 -6.11 1.39 -13.31
C PRO A 64 -5.78 0.30 -14.35
N GLU A 65 -4.79 0.54 -15.20
CA GLU A 65 -4.25 -0.43 -16.15
C GLU A 65 -3.39 -1.53 -15.50
N TYR A 66 -3.02 -1.37 -14.23
CA TYR A 66 -2.30 -2.36 -13.43
C TYR A 66 -3.23 -3.10 -12.46
N ALA A 67 -2.77 -4.26 -12.01
CA ALA A 67 -3.44 -5.05 -10.99
C ALA A 67 -2.44 -5.54 -9.95
N THR A 68 -2.87 -5.58 -8.69
CA THR A 68 -2.08 -6.13 -7.59
C THR A 68 -2.45 -7.59 -7.38
N ILE A 69 -1.43 -8.45 -7.35
CA ILE A 69 -1.56 -9.86 -7.03
C ILE A 69 -0.80 -10.18 -5.75
N VAL A 70 -1.37 -11.02 -4.89
CA VAL A 70 -0.70 -11.50 -3.68
C VAL A 70 -0.29 -12.95 -3.91
N PRO A 71 1.01 -13.29 -3.88
CA PRO A 71 1.46 -14.65 -4.09
C PRO A 71 1.03 -15.57 -2.95
N THR A 72 0.94 -16.87 -3.25
CA THR A 72 0.72 -17.92 -2.25
C THR A 72 1.98 -18.76 -2.11
N PRO A 73 2.52 -18.98 -0.89
CA PRO A 73 2.02 -18.49 0.40
C PRO A 73 2.21 -16.98 0.57
N ILE A 74 1.37 -16.36 1.41
CA ILE A 74 1.46 -14.93 1.73
C ILE A 74 2.77 -14.66 2.47
N LEU A 75 3.56 -13.73 1.93
CA LEU A 75 4.77 -13.24 2.58
C LEU A 75 4.43 -12.03 3.45
N ASN A 76 4.44 -12.21 4.78
CA ASN A 76 4.21 -11.12 5.73
C ASN A 76 5.53 -10.43 6.07
N ARG A 77 5.59 -9.11 5.90
CA ARG A 77 6.72 -8.28 6.32
C ARG A 77 6.34 -7.48 7.57
N PRO A 78 7.01 -7.67 8.72
CA PRO A 78 6.76 -6.83 9.88
C PRO A 78 7.25 -5.40 9.62
N ILE A 79 6.47 -4.42 10.04
CA ILE A 79 6.83 -3.00 10.07
C ILE A 79 7.01 -2.60 11.53
N GLY A 80 7.99 -1.74 11.82
CA GLY A 80 8.26 -1.27 13.16
C GLY A 80 8.59 0.23 13.19
N LEU A 81 8.41 0.84 14.35
CA LEU A 81 8.84 2.21 14.60
C LEU A 81 10.34 2.22 14.89
N ALA A 82 11.09 2.97 14.09
CA ALA A 82 12.52 3.14 14.32
C ALA A 82 12.76 3.89 15.64
N ALA A 83 13.69 3.38 16.44
CA ALA A 83 14.09 3.93 17.72
C ALA A 83 15.60 4.10 17.77
N ARG A 84 16.07 4.99 18.66
CA ARG A 84 17.51 5.15 18.91
C ARG A 84 18.09 3.83 19.46
N LEU A 85 19.28 3.47 19.00
CA LEU A 85 20.01 2.33 19.53
C LEU A 85 20.31 2.52 21.03
N ASN A 86 20.19 1.45 21.81
CA ASN A 86 20.44 1.42 23.26
C ASN A 86 19.52 2.33 24.09
N ASP A 87 18.29 2.56 23.64
CA ASP A 87 17.25 3.25 24.42
C ASP A 87 16.08 2.30 24.77
N PRO A 88 16.29 1.36 25.72
CA PRO A 88 15.25 0.38 26.07
C PRO A 88 14.03 1.03 26.72
N GLY A 89 14.19 2.18 27.38
CA GLY A 89 13.07 2.92 27.97
C GLY A 89 12.12 3.45 26.90
N TRP A 90 12.66 4.03 25.83
CA TRP A 90 11.86 4.50 24.70
C TRP A 90 11.15 3.35 23.97
N VAL A 91 11.87 2.25 23.72
CA VAL A 91 11.28 1.06 23.08
C VAL A 91 10.15 0.47 23.94
N ALA A 92 10.33 0.36 25.26
CA ALA A 92 9.30 -0.10 26.17
C ALA A 92 8.07 0.81 26.17
N PHE A 93 8.28 2.13 26.14
CA PHE A 93 7.20 3.11 26.01
C PHE A 93 6.41 2.92 24.71
N LEU A 94 7.08 2.84 23.56
CA LEU A 94 6.42 2.64 22.26
C LEU A 94 5.65 1.31 22.20
N ASN A 95 6.24 0.24 22.71
CA ASN A 95 5.57 -1.06 22.78
C ASN A 95 4.33 -1.02 23.67
N GLY A 96 4.42 -0.38 24.83
CA GLY A 96 3.27 -0.19 25.72
C GLY A 96 2.17 0.63 25.07
N TRP A 97 2.52 1.74 24.41
CA TRP A 97 1.57 2.56 23.67
C TRP A 97 0.87 1.78 22.56
N LEU A 98 1.61 1.02 21.74
CA LEU A 98 1.03 0.18 20.69
C LEU A 98 0.06 -0.87 21.25
N GLU A 99 0.35 -1.45 22.43
CA GLU A 99 -0.56 -2.39 23.09
C GLU A 99 -1.85 -1.69 23.58
N PHE A 100 -1.74 -0.47 24.13
CA PHE A 100 -2.93 0.32 24.50
C PHE A 100 -3.83 0.63 23.28
N GLU A 101 -3.25 1.09 22.18
CA GLU A 101 -3.99 1.41 20.93
C GLU A 101 -4.60 0.16 20.27
N ARG A 102 -4.03 -1.01 20.53
CA ARG A 102 -4.60 -2.30 20.11
C ARG A 102 -5.82 -2.65 20.95
N VAL A 103 -5.73 -2.50 22.28
CA VAL A 103 -6.80 -2.88 23.21
C VAL A 103 -7.98 -1.90 23.16
N ASP A 104 -7.75 -0.62 22.90
CA ASP A 104 -8.80 0.41 22.81
C ASP A 104 -9.51 0.47 21.42
N GLY A 105 -9.07 -0.38 20.48
CA GLY A 105 -9.59 -0.49 19.13
C GLY A 105 -9.19 0.65 18.19
N SER A 106 -8.23 1.50 18.54
CA SER A 106 -7.73 2.57 17.66
C SER A 106 -7.10 2.01 16.40
N LEU A 107 -6.33 0.92 16.51
CA LEU A 107 -5.75 0.26 15.34
C LEU A 107 -6.81 -0.26 14.36
N ASP A 108 -7.90 -0.83 14.87
CA ASP A 108 -9.01 -1.31 14.04
C ASP A 108 -9.72 -0.16 13.33
N ARG A 109 -9.96 0.96 14.03
CA ARG A 109 -10.54 2.17 13.43
C ARG A 109 -9.65 2.74 12.33
N LEU A 110 -8.34 2.81 12.56
CA LEU A 110 -7.37 3.28 11.58
C LEU A 110 -7.32 2.36 10.35
N ARG A 111 -7.28 1.04 10.56
CA ARG A 111 -7.35 0.05 9.48
C ARG A 111 -8.62 0.21 8.67
N HIS A 112 -9.78 0.27 9.32
CA HIS A 112 -11.05 0.42 8.63
C HIS A 112 -11.08 1.68 7.78
N PHE A 113 -10.58 2.80 8.31
CA PHE A 113 -10.58 4.07 7.61
C PHE A 113 -9.62 4.11 6.41
N TRP A 114 -8.35 3.71 6.62
CA TRP A 114 -7.26 3.88 5.65
C TRP A 114 -7.07 2.69 4.70
N ILE A 115 -7.29 1.46 5.17
CA ILE A 115 -7.02 0.24 4.39
C ILE A 115 -8.31 -0.30 3.77
N GLU A 116 -9.40 -0.35 4.53
CA GLU A 116 -10.68 -0.91 4.06
C GLU A 116 -11.56 0.13 3.35
N GLY A 117 -11.05 1.35 3.16
CA GLY A 117 -11.76 2.41 2.45
C GLY A 117 -12.90 3.05 3.25
N GLY A 118 -12.98 2.88 4.57
CA GLY A 118 -13.99 3.52 5.41
C GLY A 118 -14.02 5.05 5.29
N GLY A 119 -12.89 5.67 4.88
CA GLY A 119 -12.78 7.10 4.61
C GLY A 119 -13.37 7.58 3.28
N THR A 120 -13.70 6.69 2.33
CA THR A 120 -14.19 7.05 0.99
C THR A 120 -15.71 7.13 0.90
N LYS A 121 -16.42 7.06 2.04
CA LYS A 121 -17.88 7.20 2.09
C LYS A 121 -18.30 8.54 1.51
N VAL A 122 -19.08 8.50 0.42
CA VAL A 122 -19.68 9.69 -0.21
C VAL A 122 -20.52 10.42 0.83
N LYS A 123 -20.00 11.54 1.34
CA LYS A 123 -20.78 12.40 2.23
C LYS A 123 -21.82 13.11 1.39
N LYS A 124 -23.08 12.68 1.52
CA LYS A 124 -24.20 13.43 0.95
C LYS A 124 -24.12 14.86 1.47
N PRO A 125 -24.35 15.86 0.61
CA PRO A 125 -24.39 17.24 1.05
C PRO A 125 -25.43 17.38 2.18
N ARG A 126 -25.12 18.28 3.12
CA ARG A 126 -26.07 18.63 4.18
C ARG A 126 -27.29 19.28 3.53
N TRP A 127 -28.47 18.96 4.06
CA TRP A 127 -29.73 19.53 3.57
C TRP A 127 -29.68 21.07 3.59
N CYS A 128 -30.21 21.69 2.55
CA CYS A 128 -30.17 23.13 2.30
C CYS A 128 -31.47 23.59 1.66
N VAL A 129 -32.17 24.56 2.27
CA VAL A 129 -33.42 25.15 1.73
C VAL A 129 -33.25 25.63 0.28
N LEU A 130 -32.16 26.34 -0.01
CA LEU A 130 -31.91 26.89 -1.35
C LEU A 130 -31.81 25.79 -2.41
N ARG A 131 -31.37 24.58 -2.04
CA ARG A 131 -31.18 23.46 -2.96
C ARG A 131 -32.37 22.50 -2.95
N ASP A 132 -32.76 22.05 -1.77
CA ASP A 132 -33.70 20.94 -1.58
C ASP A 132 -35.16 21.40 -1.52
N VAL A 133 -35.41 22.71 -1.36
CA VAL A 133 -36.77 23.28 -1.34
C VAL A 133 -36.96 24.27 -2.49
N LEU A 134 -36.03 25.21 -2.68
CA LEU A 134 -36.15 26.27 -3.67
C LEU A 134 -35.55 25.90 -5.03
N HIS A 135 -34.69 24.89 -5.09
CA HIS A 135 -34.01 24.44 -6.31
C HIS A 135 -33.22 25.53 -7.04
N TRP A 136 -32.67 26.50 -6.30
CA TRP A 136 -31.89 27.63 -6.83
C TRP A 136 -30.39 27.30 -7.01
N LEU A 137 -29.94 26.19 -6.45
CA LEU A 137 -28.59 25.67 -6.63
C LEU A 137 -28.62 24.39 -7.48
N PRO A 138 -27.61 24.13 -8.33
CA PRO A 138 -27.52 22.88 -9.07
C PRO A 138 -27.43 21.68 -8.12
N GLU A 139 -27.93 20.54 -8.57
CA GLU A 139 -27.78 19.29 -7.85
C GLU A 139 -26.29 18.95 -7.68
N SER A 140 -25.93 18.47 -6.49
CA SER A 140 -24.54 18.03 -6.26
C SER A 140 -24.31 16.69 -6.96
N PRO A 141 -23.13 16.49 -7.57
CA PRO A 141 -22.75 15.19 -8.12
C PRO A 141 -22.69 14.10 -7.04
#